data_AF-A0A1B3LXG1-F1
#
_entry.id   AF-A0A1B3LXG1-F1
#
_cell.length_a   1.000
_cell.length_b   1.000
_cell.length_c   1.000
_cell.angle_alpha   90.00
_cell.angle_beta   90.00
_cell.angle_gamma   90.00
#
_symmetry.space_group_name_H-M   'P 1'
#
loop_
_entity.id
_entity.type
_entity.pdbx_description
1 polymer ?
#
loop_
_entity_poly.entity_id
_entity_poly.type
_entity_poly.pdbx_seq_one_letter_code
_entity_poly.pdbx_strand_id
1 'polypeptide(L)'
;MNPNASEPTDAAAPAPAESDTGNRPPARGGRNRRGPAPQGAQRGGAKPPTGAPHPMLDQLAALYPALFGAEFLPMKRGIFQDLLEAHPDTLDKDGLKAALALHTRSTRYLTAVASGHPRCDLSGQPVEDLAPEHVHHALVEVFRRRQGRAPQDLRPKLRQRIEQAFEASGLGAEAYAALVLTRDEAVNALTQEALDAVVARAAKDAALLRAFEASGKTVDEFAEMYGMGGADANRTLERARARAAKPA
;
A
#
# COMPACT_ATOMS: atom_id res chain seq x y z
N MET A 1 25.83 -63.51 -23.38
CA MET A 1 27.06 -63.24 -22.61
C MET A 1 26.94 -61.87 -21.92
N ASN A 2 26.59 -61.84 -20.63
CA ASN A 2 27.17 -60.91 -19.65
C ASN A 2 28.62 -61.37 -19.35
N PRO A 3 29.48 -60.71 -18.52
CA PRO A 3 29.32 -59.56 -17.60
C PRO A 3 30.48 -58.52 -17.75
N ASN A 4 30.60 -57.40 -17.02
CA ASN A 4 31.08 -57.23 -15.63
C ASN A 4 31.20 -55.70 -15.39
N ALA A 5 30.48 -55.00 -14.52
CA ALA A 5 30.46 -54.97 -13.05
C ALA A 5 31.83 -54.73 -12.39
N SER A 6 32.01 -53.55 -11.76
CA SER A 6 32.91 -53.29 -10.62
C SER A 6 32.63 -51.90 -10.01
N GLU A 7 31.85 -51.86 -8.94
CA GLU A 7 32.10 -51.05 -7.71
C GLU A 7 32.91 -51.95 -6.73
N PRO A 8 33.42 -51.56 -5.53
CA PRO A 8 33.21 -50.38 -4.66
C PRO A 8 34.55 -49.74 -4.15
N THR A 9 34.67 -48.76 -3.24
CA THR A 9 34.56 -48.85 -1.76
C THR A 9 35.05 -47.53 -1.09
N ASP A 10 34.26 -47.04 -0.13
CA ASP A 10 34.56 -46.49 1.21
C ASP A 10 35.71 -45.47 1.52
N ALA A 11 35.35 -44.57 2.45
CA ALA A 11 36.11 -44.11 3.61
C ALA A 11 36.49 -42.61 3.73
N ALA A 12 35.94 -42.05 4.82
CA ALA A 12 36.59 -41.22 5.84
C ALA A 12 36.65 -39.68 5.68
N ALA A 13 35.96 -39.03 6.63
CA ALA A 13 36.14 -37.66 7.08
C ALA A 13 37.49 -37.46 7.82
N PRO A 14 37.84 -36.20 8.18
CA PRO A 14 37.72 -35.85 9.60
C PRO A 14 37.22 -34.42 9.91
N ALA A 15 36.79 -34.25 11.17
CA ALA A 15 36.36 -33.02 11.84
C ALA A 15 37.51 -32.02 12.14
N PRO A 16 37.25 -30.84 12.75
CA PRO A 16 37.22 -30.76 14.23
C PRO A 16 36.13 -29.79 14.79
N ALA A 17 35.51 -30.11 15.95
CA ALA A 17 35.76 -29.56 17.31
C ALA A 17 35.11 -28.18 17.57
N GLU A 18 34.52 -27.82 18.72
CA GLU A 18 34.30 -28.43 20.04
C GLU A 18 33.40 -27.48 20.86
N SER A 19 32.70 -28.04 21.87
CA SER A 19 32.21 -27.50 23.17
C SER A 19 31.55 -26.08 23.25
N ASP A 20 30.54 -25.81 24.08
CA ASP A 20 30.45 -26.15 25.50
C ASP A 20 29.01 -25.98 26.03
N THR A 21 28.66 -26.90 26.91
CA THR A 21 27.58 -26.97 27.90
C THR A 21 27.32 -25.66 28.66
N GLY A 22 26.20 -25.38 29.32
CA GLY A 22 25.10 -26.16 29.87
C GLY A 22 24.45 -25.26 30.94
N ASN A 23 23.14 -25.04 30.89
CA ASN A 23 22.45 -24.06 31.73
C ASN A 23 21.55 -24.75 32.76
N ARG A 24 21.82 -24.55 34.06
CA ARG A 24 20.83 -24.71 35.14
C ARG A 24 21.13 -23.75 36.30
N PRO A 25 20.10 -23.24 37.00
CA PRO A 25 20.23 -22.12 37.94
C PRO A 25 20.30 -22.60 39.40
N PRO A 26 20.52 -21.67 40.34
CA PRO A 26 19.74 -21.71 41.56
C PRO A 26 19.24 -20.34 42.05
N ALA A 27 18.36 -20.43 43.05
CA ALA A 27 17.46 -19.40 43.53
C ALA A 27 17.93 -18.63 44.78
N ARG A 28 17.25 -17.49 45.02
CA ARG A 28 16.78 -16.94 46.32
C ARG A 28 17.80 -16.32 47.30
N GLY A 29 17.56 -15.06 47.67
CA GLY A 29 18.04 -14.48 48.93
C GLY A 29 18.17 -12.96 48.89
N GLY A 30 17.27 -12.23 49.58
CA GLY A 30 17.20 -10.76 49.52
C GLY A 30 18.12 -10.01 50.51
N ARG A 31 18.12 -8.68 50.39
CA ARG A 31 18.10 -7.74 51.54
C ARG A 31 17.91 -6.29 51.10
N ASN A 32 16.94 -5.66 51.76
CA ASN A 32 16.76 -4.22 51.87
C ASN A 32 18.04 -3.52 52.32
N ARG A 33 18.43 -2.43 51.64
CA ARG A 33 19.09 -1.27 52.26
C ARG A 33 18.58 0.03 51.64
N ARG A 34 17.79 0.76 52.44
CA ARG A 34 17.47 2.17 52.24
C ARG A 34 18.69 3.01 52.62
N GLY A 35 19.05 3.95 51.77
CA GLY A 35 19.89 5.11 52.09
C GLY A 35 19.32 6.33 51.33
N PRO A 36 19.22 7.51 51.94
CA PRO A 36 18.55 8.66 51.33
C PRO A 36 19.49 9.40 50.38
N ALA A 37 19.04 9.65 49.16
CA ALA A 37 19.73 10.52 48.20
C ALA A 37 18.97 11.85 48.05
N PRO A 38 19.68 12.98 47.87
CA PRO A 38 19.14 14.32 48.02
C PRO A 38 18.24 14.74 46.84
N GLN A 39 17.26 15.57 47.15
CA GLN A 39 16.31 16.17 46.21
C GLN A 39 17.03 17.16 45.28
N GLY A 40 17.35 16.68 44.08
CA GLY A 40 17.72 17.51 42.93
C GLY A 40 16.46 17.93 42.17
N ALA A 41 16.28 19.23 42.04
CA ALA A 41 15.12 19.90 41.46
C ALA A 41 14.64 19.26 40.14
N GLN A 42 13.41 18.73 40.20
CA GLN A 42 12.67 18.24 39.05
C GLN A 42 12.22 19.46 38.23
N ARG A 43 13.05 19.87 37.27
CA ARG A 43 12.60 20.76 36.19
C ARG A 43 11.55 20.00 35.40
N GLY A 44 10.28 20.24 35.72
CA GLY A 44 9.13 19.81 34.95
C GLY A 44 9.18 20.45 33.57
N GLY A 45 9.94 19.86 32.65
CA GLY A 45 9.70 20.02 31.23
C GLY A 45 8.33 19.39 30.96
N ALA A 46 7.30 20.22 30.91
CA ALA A 46 5.99 19.80 30.44
C ALA A 46 6.19 19.15 29.08
N LYS A 47 5.97 17.84 29.02
CA LYS A 47 5.91 17.11 27.76
C LYS A 47 4.82 17.81 26.93
N PRO A 48 5.10 18.30 25.71
CA PRO A 48 4.08 18.94 24.90
C PRO A 48 2.88 18.00 24.79
N PRO A 49 1.65 18.51 24.83
CA PRO A 49 0.47 17.65 24.69
C PRO A 49 0.63 16.83 23.42
N THR A 50 0.54 15.51 23.58
CA THR A 50 0.59 14.54 22.48
C THR A 50 -0.63 14.77 21.60
N GLY A 51 -0.49 15.63 20.60
CA GLY A 51 -1.58 16.01 19.70
C GLY A 51 -1.54 17.43 19.17
N ALA A 52 -0.67 18.32 19.66
CA ALA A 52 -0.53 19.64 19.06
C ALA A 52 0.02 19.49 17.62
N PRO A 53 -0.70 19.98 16.59
CA PRO A 53 -0.16 20.03 15.24
C PRO A 53 1.17 20.81 15.25
N HIS A 54 2.12 20.37 14.43
CA HIS A 54 3.41 21.04 14.32
C HIS A 54 3.14 22.48 13.87
N PRO A 55 3.69 23.53 14.50
CA PRO A 55 3.30 24.92 14.24
C PRO A 55 3.46 25.32 12.77
N MET A 56 4.48 24.77 12.10
CA MET A 56 4.68 24.93 10.65
C MET A 56 3.53 24.33 9.80
N LEU A 57 2.91 23.22 10.22
CA LEU A 57 1.75 22.65 9.51
C LEU A 57 0.50 23.51 9.64
N ASP A 58 0.29 24.15 10.79
CA ASP A 58 -0.82 25.10 10.95
C ASP A 58 -0.63 26.33 10.05
N GLN A 59 0.60 26.82 9.97
CA GLN A 59 0.95 27.90 9.05
C GLN A 59 0.74 27.50 7.58
N LEU A 60 1.18 26.30 7.19
CA LEU A 60 0.94 25.78 5.84
C LEU A 60 -0.56 25.56 5.55
N ALA A 61 -1.36 25.14 6.54
CA ALA A 61 -2.81 25.01 6.41
C ALA A 61 -3.51 26.36 6.24
N ALA A 62 -3.02 27.42 6.88
CA ALA A 62 -3.53 28.77 6.70
C ALA A 62 -3.20 29.32 5.30
N LEU A 63 -2.00 29.04 4.78
CA LEU A 63 -1.55 29.50 3.46
C LEU A 63 -2.15 28.68 2.31
N TYR A 64 -2.19 27.36 2.46
CA TYR A 64 -2.58 26.39 1.42
C TYR A 64 -3.63 25.40 1.95
N PRO A 65 -4.87 25.87 2.21
CA PRO A 65 -5.92 25.04 2.79
C PRO A 65 -6.32 23.86 1.91
N ALA A 66 -6.14 23.95 0.59
CA ALA A 66 -6.41 22.85 -0.34
C ALA A 66 -5.49 21.65 -0.15
N LEU A 67 -4.23 21.86 0.25
CA LEU A 67 -3.24 20.79 0.42
C LEU A 67 -3.13 20.34 1.89
N PHE A 68 -3.22 21.28 2.83
CA PHE A 68 -2.94 21.04 4.25
C PHE A 68 -4.17 21.18 5.17
N GLY A 69 -5.35 21.42 4.62
CA GLY A 69 -6.59 21.67 5.39
C GLY A 69 -7.32 20.42 5.88
N ALA A 70 -8.66 20.44 5.81
CA ALA A 70 -9.50 19.35 6.30
C ALA A 70 -9.43 18.10 5.41
N GLU A 71 -9.26 18.27 4.11
CA GLU A 71 -9.00 17.21 3.15
C GLU A 71 -7.59 17.39 2.61
N PHE A 72 -6.83 16.29 2.55
CA PHE A 72 -5.47 16.33 2.02
C PHE A 72 -5.49 15.87 0.57
N LEU A 73 -4.63 16.47 -0.24
CA LEU A 73 -4.41 16.09 -1.64
C LEU A 73 -2.98 15.55 -1.83
N PRO A 74 -2.77 14.62 -2.77
CA PRO A 74 -1.42 14.19 -3.14
C PRO A 74 -0.61 15.39 -3.65
N MET A 75 0.58 15.63 -3.11
CA MET A 75 1.38 16.79 -3.49
C MET A 75 2.22 16.51 -4.75
N LYS A 76 2.43 17.56 -5.56
CA LYS A 76 3.40 17.61 -6.66
C LYS A 76 4.80 17.25 -6.16
N ARG A 77 5.59 16.61 -7.01
CA ARG A 77 7.00 16.35 -6.75
C ARG A 77 7.77 17.67 -6.70
N GLY A 78 8.62 17.85 -5.69
CA GLY A 78 9.34 19.11 -5.51
C GLY A 78 8.54 20.23 -4.85
N ILE A 79 7.37 19.93 -4.25
CA ILE A 79 6.54 20.94 -3.53
C ILE A 79 7.32 21.72 -2.46
N PHE A 80 8.39 21.14 -1.92
CA PHE A 80 9.27 21.82 -0.97
C PHE A 80 9.96 23.04 -1.58
N GLN A 81 10.46 22.93 -2.82
CA GLN A 81 11.06 24.05 -3.54
C GLN A 81 10.01 25.12 -3.84
N ASP A 82 8.85 24.70 -4.37
CA ASP A 82 7.75 25.61 -4.68
C ASP A 82 7.32 26.42 -3.42
N LEU A 83 7.27 25.79 -2.24
CA LEU A 83 6.96 26.45 -0.96
C LEU A 83 8.03 27.45 -0.53
N LEU A 84 9.31 27.10 -0.67
CA LEU A 84 10.41 28.01 -0.33
C LEU A 84 10.49 29.21 -1.27
N GLU A 85 10.23 29.01 -2.55
CA GLU A 85 10.21 30.09 -3.54
C GLU A 85 9.03 31.05 -3.32
N ALA A 86 7.86 30.52 -2.92
CA ALA A 86 6.69 31.33 -2.60
C ALA A 86 6.83 32.13 -1.30
N HIS A 87 7.57 31.60 -0.31
CA HIS A 87 7.68 32.20 1.02
C HIS A 87 9.11 32.15 1.61
N PRO A 88 10.09 32.78 0.94
CA PRO A 88 11.51 32.66 1.30
C PRO A 88 11.84 33.22 2.69
N ASP A 89 11.17 34.30 3.11
CA ASP A 89 11.43 34.97 4.39
C ASP A 89 10.56 34.44 5.55
N THR A 90 9.55 33.63 5.24
CA THR A 90 8.55 33.19 6.23
C THR A 90 8.70 31.72 6.62
N LEU A 91 9.16 30.87 5.69
CA LEU A 91 9.30 29.44 5.93
C LEU A 91 10.75 29.07 6.23
N ASP A 92 11.02 28.74 7.49
CA ASP A 92 12.29 28.12 7.86
C ASP A 92 12.46 26.77 7.15
N LYS A 93 13.62 26.57 6.54
CA LYS A 93 13.93 25.41 5.69
C LYS A 93 13.89 24.10 6.46
N ASP A 94 14.46 24.08 7.65
CA ASP A 94 14.55 22.87 8.48
C ASP A 94 13.20 22.53 9.09
N GLY A 95 12.47 23.54 9.59
CA GLY A 95 11.09 23.42 10.05
C GLY A 95 10.14 22.92 8.96
N LEU A 96 10.26 23.45 7.73
CA LEU A 96 9.45 23.02 6.59
C LEU A 96 9.73 21.56 6.23
N LYS A 97 11.01 21.16 6.19
CA LYS A 97 11.39 19.77 5.91
C LYS A 97 10.81 18.81 6.96
N ALA A 98 10.90 19.16 8.25
CA ALA A 98 10.33 18.37 9.33
C ALA A 98 8.79 18.27 9.23
N ALA A 99 8.13 19.38 8.92
CA ALA A 99 6.67 19.44 8.74
C ALA A 99 6.20 18.55 7.58
N LEU A 100 6.84 18.64 6.42
CA LEU A 100 6.50 17.80 5.27
C LEU A 100 6.78 16.31 5.53
N ALA A 101 7.86 15.98 6.24
CA ALA A 101 8.15 14.61 6.63
C ALA A 101 7.06 14.04 7.55
N LEU A 102 6.53 14.85 8.48
CA LEU A 102 5.41 14.46 9.34
C LEU A 102 4.11 14.31 8.53
N HIS A 103 3.80 15.27 7.67
CA HIS A 103 2.58 15.31 6.87
C HIS A 103 2.50 14.10 5.92
N THR A 104 3.55 13.85 5.15
CA THR A 104 3.58 12.78 4.13
C THR A 104 3.54 11.37 4.73
N ARG A 105 3.91 11.21 6.00
CA ARG A 105 3.81 9.92 6.73
C ARG A 105 2.48 9.76 7.46
N SER A 106 1.65 10.79 7.51
CA SER A 106 0.37 10.76 8.22
C SER A 106 -0.63 9.82 7.54
N THR A 107 -1.49 9.18 8.33
CA THR A 107 -2.53 8.29 7.78
C THR A 107 -3.52 9.04 6.89
N ARG A 108 -3.78 10.33 7.18
CA ARG A 108 -4.65 11.19 6.36
C ARG A 108 -4.05 11.37 4.97
N TYR A 109 -2.76 11.70 4.89
CA TYR A 109 -2.08 11.87 3.60
C TYR A 109 -2.00 10.56 2.82
N LEU A 110 -1.66 9.45 3.48
CA LEU A 110 -1.67 8.14 2.81
C LEU A 110 -3.06 7.75 2.32
N THR A 111 -4.13 8.15 3.01
CA THR A 111 -5.51 7.92 2.53
C THR A 111 -5.79 8.73 1.25
N ALA A 112 -5.28 9.98 1.17
CA ALA A 112 -5.37 10.79 -0.04
C ALA A 112 -4.57 10.16 -1.20
N VAL A 113 -3.34 9.71 -0.98
CA VAL A 113 -2.55 9.01 -2.03
C VAL A 113 -3.26 7.71 -2.45
N ALA A 114 -3.78 6.94 -1.50
CA ALA A 114 -4.51 5.70 -1.77
C ALA A 114 -5.83 5.89 -2.53
N SER A 115 -6.34 7.11 -2.61
CA SER A 115 -7.53 7.43 -3.40
C SER A 115 -7.26 7.51 -4.90
N GLY A 116 -5.99 7.67 -5.31
CA GLY A 116 -5.59 7.67 -6.72
C GLY A 116 -5.78 9.02 -7.43
N HIS A 117 -6.09 10.09 -6.72
CA HIS A 117 -6.17 11.44 -7.32
C HIS A 117 -4.80 11.88 -7.87
N PRO A 118 -4.78 12.70 -8.93
CA PRO A 118 -3.54 13.29 -9.44
C PRO A 118 -2.85 14.15 -8.37
N ARG A 119 -1.54 14.33 -8.55
CA ARG A 119 -0.74 15.23 -7.74
C ARG A 119 -1.10 16.67 -8.03
N CYS A 120 -1.29 17.45 -6.99
CA CYS A 120 -1.66 18.85 -7.06
C CYS A 120 -0.50 19.78 -6.75
N ASP A 121 -0.46 20.93 -7.41
CA ASP A 121 0.42 22.04 -7.05
C ASP A 121 -0.10 22.83 -5.83
N LEU A 122 0.58 23.92 -5.50
CA LEU A 122 0.23 24.82 -4.39
C LEU A 122 -1.17 25.45 -4.53
N SER A 123 -1.65 25.64 -5.76
CA SER A 123 -2.99 26.16 -6.02
C SER A 123 -4.07 25.07 -5.97
N GLY A 124 -3.68 23.82 -5.73
CA GLY A 124 -4.58 22.66 -5.72
C GLY A 124 -4.90 22.13 -7.11
N GLN A 125 -4.26 22.63 -8.16
CA GLN A 125 -4.52 22.20 -9.53
C GLN A 125 -3.78 20.90 -9.84
N PRO A 126 -4.39 19.95 -10.58
CA PRO A 126 -3.76 18.69 -10.93
C PRO A 126 -2.63 18.92 -11.95
N VAL A 127 -1.44 18.37 -11.67
CA VAL A 127 -0.23 18.55 -12.48
C VAL A 127 0.32 17.25 -13.02
N GLU A 128 0.28 16.17 -12.23
CA GLU A 128 0.93 14.90 -12.58
C GLU A 128 0.06 13.74 -12.12
N ASP A 129 -0.10 12.72 -12.95
CA ASP A 129 -0.79 11.50 -12.55
C ASP A 129 -0.03 10.77 -11.45
N LEU A 130 -0.79 10.18 -10.53
CA LEU A 130 -0.20 9.45 -9.42
C LEU A 130 0.20 8.04 -9.90
N ALA A 131 1.50 7.74 -9.83
CA ALA A 131 2.00 6.45 -10.31
C ALA A 131 1.34 5.26 -9.56
N PRO A 132 0.96 4.17 -10.25
CA PRO A 132 0.20 3.06 -9.67
C PRO A 132 0.86 2.43 -8.43
N GLU A 133 2.19 2.35 -8.41
CA GLU A 133 2.97 1.83 -7.30
C GLU A 133 2.83 2.67 -6.03
N HIS A 134 2.67 4.00 -6.15
CA HIS A 134 2.44 4.86 -4.99
C HIS A 134 1.05 4.65 -4.41
N VAL A 135 0.03 4.48 -5.28
CA VAL A 135 -1.35 4.17 -4.85
C VAL A 135 -1.36 2.84 -4.13
N HIS A 136 -0.73 1.82 -4.70
CA HIS A 136 -0.65 0.48 -4.11
C HIS A 136 0.04 0.51 -2.74
N HIS A 137 1.23 1.10 -2.64
CA HIS A 137 1.94 1.19 -1.36
C HIS A 137 1.14 1.95 -0.30
N ALA A 138 0.44 3.01 -0.67
CA ALA A 138 -0.42 3.75 0.25
C ALA A 138 -1.62 2.91 0.72
N LEU A 139 -2.24 2.13 -0.16
CA LEU A 139 -3.32 1.20 0.19
C LEU A 139 -2.85 0.16 1.22
N VAL A 140 -1.71 -0.48 0.96
CA VAL A 140 -1.13 -1.49 1.85
C VAL A 140 -0.78 -0.89 3.21
N GLU A 141 -0.14 0.29 3.23
CA GLU A 141 0.25 0.94 4.48
C GLU A 141 -0.97 1.41 5.30
N VAL A 142 -2.01 1.95 4.66
CA VAL A 142 -3.26 2.32 5.33
C VAL A 142 -3.96 1.07 5.89
N PHE A 143 -4.01 -0.02 5.12
CA PHE A 143 -4.55 -1.28 5.58
C PHE A 143 -3.79 -1.80 6.80
N ARG A 144 -2.46 -1.86 6.74
CA ARG A 144 -1.60 -2.34 7.84
C ARG A 144 -1.86 -1.57 9.13
N ARG A 145 -1.98 -0.24 9.05
CA ARG A 145 -2.29 0.63 10.20
C ARG A 145 -3.69 0.41 10.77
N ARG A 146 -4.68 0.14 9.90
CA ARG A 146 -6.08 -0.08 10.31
C ARG A 146 -6.29 -1.49 10.86
N GLN A 147 -5.67 -2.51 10.27
CA GLN A 147 -5.82 -3.90 10.68
C GLN A 147 -5.35 -4.12 12.13
N GLY A 148 -4.26 -3.48 12.55
CA GLY A 148 -3.79 -3.56 13.94
C GLY A 148 -4.74 -2.94 14.99
N ARG A 149 -5.77 -2.22 14.56
CA ARG A 149 -6.77 -1.58 15.43
C ARG A 149 -8.17 -2.17 15.27
N ALA A 150 -8.41 -2.92 14.19
CA ALA A 150 -9.71 -3.46 13.86
C ALA A 150 -9.81 -4.93 14.30
N PRO A 151 -10.92 -5.34 14.95
CA PRO A 151 -11.14 -6.73 15.33
C PRO A 151 -11.51 -7.62 14.12
N GLN A 152 -11.95 -7.01 13.02
CA GLN A 152 -12.37 -7.70 11.81
C GLN A 152 -11.23 -7.85 10.79
N ASP A 153 -11.33 -8.86 9.93
CA ASP A 153 -10.44 -9.03 8.78
C ASP A 153 -10.77 -7.99 7.69
N LEU A 154 -9.81 -7.11 7.38
CA LEU A 154 -9.96 -6.09 6.34
C LEU A 154 -9.36 -6.53 5.00
N ARG A 155 -8.78 -7.74 4.88
CA ARG A 155 -8.17 -8.24 3.64
C ARG A 155 -9.13 -8.20 2.45
N PRO A 156 -10.43 -8.56 2.57
CA PRO A 156 -11.37 -8.45 1.45
C PRO A 156 -11.53 -7.01 0.94
N LYS A 157 -11.50 -6.02 1.87
CA LYS A 157 -11.57 -4.60 1.51
C LYS A 157 -10.29 -4.14 0.82
N LEU A 158 -9.11 -4.58 1.30
CA LEU A 158 -7.85 -4.29 0.63
C LEU A 158 -7.83 -4.89 -0.78
N ARG A 159 -8.24 -6.15 -0.95
CA ARG A 159 -8.32 -6.80 -2.26
C ARG A 159 -9.18 -5.99 -3.23
N GLN A 160 -10.40 -5.63 -2.84
CA GLN A 160 -11.30 -4.81 -3.65
C GLN A 160 -10.67 -3.47 -4.05
N ARG A 161 -9.93 -2.82 -3.14
CA ARG A 161 -9.23 -1.57 -3.44
C ARG A 161 -8.05 -1.76 -4.40
N ILE A 162 -7.33 -2.89 -4.31
CA ILE A 162 -6.27 -3.26 -5.26
C ILE A 162 -6.88 -3.52 -6.64
N GLU A 163 -8.01 -4.24 -6.73
CA GLU A 163 -8.73 -4.46 -7.99
C GLU A 163 -9.06 -3.12 -8.67
N GLN A 164 -9.59 -2.16 -7.91
CA GLN A 164 -9.90 -0.81 -8.42
C GLN A 164 -8.65 -0.04 -8.88
N ALA A 165 -7.57 -0.07 -8.09
CA ALA A 165 -6.33 0.60 -8.44
C ALA A 165 -5.68 -0.01 -9.70
N PHE A 166 -5.73 -1.33 -9.84
CA PHE A 166 -5.27 -2.04 -11.02
C PHE A 166 -6.07 -1.64 -12.26
N GLU A 167 -7.40 -1.66 -12.20
CA GLU A 167 -8.23 -1.24 -13.32
C GLU A 167 -8.01 0.23 -13.71
N ALA A 168 -7.86 1.13 -12.73
CA ALA A 168 -7.58 2.54 -12.96
C ALA A 168 -6.20 2.77 -13.61
N SER A 169 -5.20 1.95 -13.26
CA SER A 169 -3.86 2.04 -13.85
C SER A 169 -3.84 1.77 -15.36
N GLY A 170 -4.79 0.97 -15.86
CA GLY A 170 -4.83 0.54 -17.26
C GLY A 170 -3.70 -0.41 -17.66
N LEU A 171 -2.83 -0.84 -16.74
CA LEU A 171 -1.72 -1.74 -17.02
C LEU A 171 -2.19 -3.20 -17.20
N GLY A 172 -1.38 -4.00 -17.88
CA GLY A 172 -1.48 -5.46 -17.84
C GLY A 172 -1.13 -6.03 -16.46
N ALA A 173 -1.67 -7.20 -16.12
CA ALA A 173 -1.50 -7.80 -14.80
C ALA A 173 -0.03 -8.03 -14.43
N GLU A 174 0.77 -8.55 -15.36
CA GLU A 174 2.21 -8.79 -15.15
C GLU A 174 2.99 -7.49 -14.92
N ALA A 175 2.74 -6.46 -15.73
CA ALA A 175 3.37 -5.16 -15.59
C ALA A 175 3.02 -4.50 -14.25
N TYR A 176 1.75 -4.56 -13.85
CA TYR A 176 1.32 -4.05 -12.55
C TYR A 176 1.99 -4.81 -11.40
N ALA A 177 1.99 -6.14 -11.43
CA ALA A 177 2.61 -6.98 -10.40
C ALA A 177 4.11 -6.69 -10.24
N ALA A 178 4.83 -6.49 -11.34
CA ALA A 178 6.25 -6.16 -11.32
C ALA A 178 6.54 -4.80 -10.65
N LEU A 179 5.67 -3.80 -10.82
CA LEU A 179 5.84 -2.46 -10.21
C LEU A 179 5.60 -2.46 -8.69
N VAL A 180 4.72 -3.32 -8.20
CA VAL A 180 4.23 -3.28 -6.81
C VAL A 180 4.80 -4.37 -5.91
N LEU A 181 5.66 -5.23 -6.44
CA LEU A 181 6.22 -6.35 -5.70
C LEU A 181 6.99 -5.87 -4.47
N THR A 182 6.65 -6.43 -3.30
CA THR A 182 7.30 -6.10 -2.03
C THR A 182 8.00 -7.31 -1.41
N ARG A 183 8.62 -7.13 -0.25
CA ARG A 183 9.17 -8.24 0.56
C ARG A 183 8.10 -9.00 1.35
N ASP A 184 6.88 -8.46 1.43
CA ASP A 184 5.78 -9.06 2.18
C ASP A 184 5.03 -10.04 1.28
N GLU A 185 5.29 -11.33 1.47
CA GLU A 185 4.68 -12.40 0.67
C GLU A 185 3.16 -12.44 0.79
N ALA A 186 2.60 -12.08 1.95
CA ALA A 186 1.15 -12.08 2.15
C ALA A 186 0.48 -10.95 1.35
N VAL A 187 1.11 -9.78 1.29
CA VAL A 187 0.66 -8.67 0.43
C VAL A 187 0.79 -9.03 -1.04
N ASN A 188 1.89 -9.67 -1.44
CA ASN A 188 2.10 -10.09 -2.81
C ASN A 188 1.04 -11.13 -3.25
N ALA A 189 0.75 -12.12 -2.40
CA ALA A 189 -0.30 -13.12 -2.67
C ALA A 189 -1.69 -12.48 -2.81
N LEU A 190 -2.06 -11.57 -1.89
CA LEU A 190 -3.33 -10.85 -1.96
C LEU A 190 -3.43 -9.99 -3.22
N THR A 191 -2.32 -9.40 -3.65
CA THR A 191 -2.24 -8.64 -4.90
C THR A 191 -2.47 -9.55 -6.09
N GLN A 192 -1.80 -10.71 -6.14
CA GLN A 192 -1.99 -11.67 -7.22
C GLN A 192 -3.44 -12.14 -7.31
N GLU A 193 -4.07 -12.49 -6.18
CA GLU A 193 -5.49 -12.86 -6.13
C GLU A 193 -6.41 -11.75 -6.68
N ALA A 194 -6.10 -10.48 -6.37
CA ALA A 194 -6.84 -9.34 -6.91
C ALA A 194 -6.70 -9.23 -8.44
N LEU A 195 -5.47 -9.37 -8.95
CA LEU A 195 -5.20 -9.31 -10.38
C LEU A 195 -5.89 -10.46 -11.12
N ASP A 196 -5.78 -11.69 -10.61
CA ASP A 196 -6.41 -12.87 -11.18
C ASP A 196 -7.93 -12.73 -11.23
N ALA A 197 -8.54 -12.15 -10.19
CA ALA A 197 -9.98 -11.89 -10.15
C ALA A 197 -10.41 -10.89 -11.24
N VAL A 198 -9.65 -9.83 -11.47
CA VAL A 198 -9.93 -8.84 -12.51
C VAL A 198 -9.74 -9.45 -13.90
N VAL A 199 -8.66 -10.22 -14.11
CA VAL A 199 -8.37 -10.89 -15.38
C VAL A 199 -9.45 -11.94 -15.70
N ALA A 200 -9.84 -12.76 -14.73
CA ALA A 200 -10.89 -13.76 -14.90
C ALA A 200 -12.25 -13.11 -15.22
N ARG A 201 -12.58 -12.00 -14.57
CA ARG A 201 -13.78 -11.21 -14.90
C ARG A 201 -13.72 -10.67 -16.32
N ALA A 202 -12.59 -10.09 -16.72
CA ALA A 202 -12.38 -9.57 -18.07
C ALA A 202 -12.54 -10.66 -19.14
N ALA A 203 -11.96 -11.84 -18.91
CA ALA A 203 -12.05 -12.96 -19.83
C ALA A 203 -13.48 -13.48 -20.00
N LYS A 204 -14.25 -13.54 -18.90
CA LYS A 204 -15.68 -13.90 -18.93
C LYS A 204 -16.50 -12.88 -19.73
N ASP A 205 -16.28 -11.58 -19.48
CA ASP A 205 -16.98 -10.52 -20.19
C ASP A 205 -16.66 -10.55 -21.70
N ALA A 206 -15.40 -10.76 -22.06
CA ALA A 206 -14.97 -10.88 -23.45
C ALA A 206 -15.50 -12.15 -24.14
N ALA A 207 -15.67 -13.26 -23.42
CA ALA A 207 -16.33 -14.45 -23.94
C ALA A 207 -17.83 -14.21 -24.18
N LEU A 208 -18.51 -13.53 -23.25
CA LEU A 208 -19.91 -13.13 -23.40
C LEU A 208 -20.11 -12.18 -24.58
N LEU A 209 -19.23 -11.19 -24.76
CA LEU A 209 -19.27 -10.28 -25.91
C LEU A 209 -19.16 -11.04 -27.24
N ARG A 210 -18.19 -11.95 -27.36
CA ARG A 210 -18.04 -12.78 -28.57
C ARG A 210 -19.25 -13.66 -28.83
N ALA A 211 -19.85 -14.24 -27.78
CA ALA A 211 -21.08 -15.02 -27.92
C ALA A 211 -22.27 -14.16 -28.36
N PHE A 212 -22.38 -12.94 -27.83
CA PHE A 212 -23.40 -11.97 -28.23
C PHE A 212 -23.25 -11.59 -29.70
N GLU A 213 -22.05 -11.20 -30.13
CA GLU A 213 -21.75 -10.82 -31.51
C GLU A 213 -22.00 -11.98 -32.50
N ALA A 214 -21.65 -13.21 -32.13
CA ALA A 214 -21.91 -14.39 -32.94
C ALA A 214 -23.40 -14.76 -33.02
N SER A 215 -24.20 -14.39 -32.00
CA SER A 215 -25.62 -14.74 -31.96
C SER A 215 -26.49 -13.90 -32.89
N GLY A 216 -26.08 -12.66 -33.20
CA GLY A 216 -26.89 -11.70 -33.96
C GLY A 216 -28.18 -11.24 -33.25
N LYS A 217 -28.33 -11.56 -31.96
CA LYS A 217 -29.54 -11.26 -31.17
C LYS A 217 -29.52 -9.85 -30.61
N THR A 218 -30.70 -9.37 -30.22
CA THR A 218 -30.80 -8.17 -29.38
C THR A 218 -30.28 -8.45 -27.97
N VAL A 219 -29.95 -7.39 -27.22
CA VAL A 219 -29.41 -7.51 -25.86
C VAL A 219 -30.40 -8.21 -24.93
N ASP A 220 -31.70 -7.93 -25.07
CA ASP A 220 -32.74 -8.53 -24.23
C ASP A 220 -32.90 -10.04 -24.51
N GLU A 221 -32.95 -10.44 -25.78
CA GLU A 221 -33.01 -11.86 -26.16
C GLU A 221 -31.76 -12.63 -25.73
N PHE A 222 -30.58 -11.99 -25.78
CA PHE A 222 -29.34 -12.57 -25.29
C PHE A 222 -29.35 -12.69 -23.76
N ALA A 223 -29.86 -11.67 -23.06
CA ALA A 223 -29.98 -11.69 -21.60
C ALA A 223 -30.89 -12.84 -21.15
N GLU A 224 -32.05 -13.01 -21.79
CA GLU A 224 -32.96 -14.12 -21.52
C GLU A 224 -32.31 -15.50 -21.71
N MET A 225 -31.53 -15.69 -22.79
CA MET A 225 -30.84 -16.96 -23.08
C MET A 225 -29.90 -17.39 -21.94
N TYR A 226 -29.19 -16.43 -21.34
CA TYR A 226 -28.21 -16.68 -20.29
C TYR A 226 -28.76 -16.46 -18.88
N GLY A 227 -30.08 -16.23 -18.74
CA GLY A 227 -30.71 -15.95 -17.45
C GLY A 227 -30.20 -14.68 -16.78
N MET A 228 -29.74 -13.71 -17.57
CA MET A 228 -29.26 -12.41 -17.11
C MET A 228 -30.38 -11.37 -17.16
N GLY A 229 -30.33 -10.36 -16.29
CA GLY A 229 -31.16 -9.16 -16.48
C GLY A 229 -30.66 -8.33 -17.66
N GLY A 230 -31.55 -7.76 -18.48
CA GLY A 230 -31.17 -6.96 -19.67
C GLY A 230 -30.21 -5.82 -19.35
N ALA A 231 -30.41 -5.12 -18.24
CA ALA A 231 -29.49 -4.06 -17.77
C ALA A 231 -28.10 -4.60 -17.42
N ASP A 232 -28.00 -5.82 -16.87
CA ASP A 232 -26.74 -6.44 -16.45
C ASP A 232 -25.96 -6.96 -17.65
N ALA A 233 -26.68 -7.57 -18.60
CA ALA A 233 -26.13 -7.95 -19.90
C ALA A 233 -25.57 -6.71 -20.62
N ASN A 234 -26.34 -5.62 -20.69
CA ASN A 234 -25.89 -4.39 -21.33
C ASN A 234 -24.62 -3.82 -20.68
N ARG A 235 -24.58 -3.71 -19.34
CA ARG A 235 -23.38 -3.23 -18.62
C ARG A 235 -22.16 -4.13 -18.86
N THR A 236 -22.35 -5.43 -18.92
CA THR A 236 -21.27 -6.40 -19.15
C THR A 236 -20.71 -6.28 -20.56
N LEU A 237 -21.59 -6.17 -21.57
CA LEU A 237 -21.20 -6.00 -22.98
C LEU A 237 -20.52 -4.65 -23.22
N GLU A 238 -21.04 -3.56 -22.66
CA GLU A 238 -20.42 -2.23 -22.75
C GLU A 238 -19.03 -2.21 -22.09
N ARG A 239 -18.89 -2.83 -20.91
CA ARG A 239 -17.59 -2.97 -20.25
C ARG A 239 -16.60 -3.77 -21.10
N ALA A 240 -17.05 -4.87 -21.71
CA ALA A 240 -16.22 -5.70 -22.58
C ALA A 240 -15.76 -4.91 -23.83
N ARG A 241 -16.65 -4.15 -24.47
CA ARG A 241 -16.36 -3.30 -25.63
C ARG A 241 -15.35 -2.21 -25.29
N ALA A 242 -15.58 -1.48 -24.20
CA ALA A 242 -14.68 -0.42 -23.75
C ALA A 242 -13.27 -0.96 -23.48
N ARG A 243 -13.15 -2.18 -22.96
CA ARG A 243 -11.87 -2.82 -22.70
C ARG A 243 -11.19 -3.33 -23.98
N ALA A 244 -11.96 -3.87 -24.93
CA ALA A 244 -11.44 -4.26 -26.25
C ALA A 244 -10.93 -3.05 -27.06
N ALA A 245 -11.50 -1.87 -26.85
CA ALA A 245 -11.07 -0.63 -27.50
C ALA A 245 -9.81 0.00 -26.89
N LYS A 246 -9.44 -0.37 -25.66
CA LYS A 246 -8.23 0.15 -24.99
C LYS A 246 -7.04 -0.77 -25.32
N PRO A 247 -6.04 -0.31 -26.08
CA PRO A 247 -4.85 -1.13 -26.35
C PRO A 247 -4.12 -1.41 -25.03
N ALA A 248 -3.60 -2.65 -24.91
CA ALA A 248 -2.86 -3.15 -23.77
C ALA A 248 -1.47 -2.52 -23.64
#